data_AF-A0A7C1Q273-F1
#
_entry.id   AF-A0A7C1Q273-F1
#
_cell.length_a   1.000
_cell.length_b   1.000
_cell.length_c   1.000
_cell.angle_alpha   90.00
_cell.angle_beta   90.00
_cell.angle_gamma   90.00
#
_symmetry.space_group_name_H-M   'P 1'
#
loop_
_entity.id
_entity.type
_entity.pdbx_description
1 polymer ?
#
loop_
_entity_poly.entity_id
_entity_poly.type
_entity_poly.pdbx_seq_one_letter_code
_entity_poly.pdbx_strand_id
1 'polypeptide(L)'
;MGITLTLQGMVCRKNRAPLALEAVREWLTRVAVWFEEVGDVVLDAQLGRDAEERPILRVFVHPAAEPIEVRLDTEGRVRASAITTPAGPGYHIWLCRLLRTMSQEFSFSWVLDDCRDDTGYFLRQDRQAAESAFLEWLARECQNRPHSPGLRGDCEYTYPAEVLTPLGPRDRHWRECITQNPGAGTDFFPWWDVDIHANFYRNRALVNLWCHYPWRPPLTESEGEKTDQIAADLATAFQLDPAAELPWVEWLEVLQHIHQDAADEHFCVTPDDRDLSIQLWRRAGPVPNLRQPPLGYRRYPVWVRLDGGWRVQIPGDFLWEWDEERNWTAWNRHRAIWFRRLGFHSGNGKVRSPQELLNFGRQTLLGEGEEIQGEPACGPDRLAVFGQVEEDGRTLWRLMGVAVADEQLVLCNIYMQDSSDLSWAKDIWCSLHHQNPRESR
;
A
#
# COMPACT_ATOMS: atom_id res chain seq x y z
N MET A 1 -10.60 10.78 -10.21
CA MET A 1 -10.95 10.70 -8.76
C MET A 1 -11.62 9.36 -8.50
N GLY A 2 -11.54 8.81 -7.28
CA GLY A 2 -12.23 7.56 -6.93
C GLY A 2 -13.71 7.77 -6.62
N ILE A 3 -14.50 6.70 -6.55
CA ILE A 3 -15.89 6.74 -6.06
C ILE A 3 -15.87 6.83 -4.54
N THR A 4 -16.49 7.87 -3.99
CA THR A 4 -16.47 8.20 -2.57
C THR A 4 -17.82 7.95 -1.90
N LEU A 5 -17.76 7.59 -0.62
CA LEU A 5 -18.88 7.53 0.30
C LEU A 5 -18.52 8.38 1.52
N THR A 6 -19.26 9.46 1.78
CA THR A 6 -19.11 10.32 2.95
C THR A 6 -20.46 10.51 3.62
N LEU A 7 -20.64 9.93 4.80
CA LEU A 7 -21.86 10.02 5.58
C LEU A 7 -21.66 10.91 6.79
N GLN A 8 -22.67 11.72 7.11
CA GLN A 8 -22.68 12.59 8.28
C GLN A 8 -23.91 12.28 9.13
N GLY A 9 -23.75 12.17 10.44
CA GLY A 9 -24.81 11.79 11.36
C GLY A 9 -24.69 12.49 12.70
N MET A 10 -25.73 12.36 13.52
CA MET A 10 -25.85 13.02 14.82
C MET A 10 -26.18 12.01 15.91
N VAL A 11 -25.34 11.96 16.95
CA VAL A 11 -25.65 11.17 18.15
C VAL A 11 -26.89 11.75 18.83
N CYS A 12 -27.87 10.92 19.17
CA CYS A 12 -29.06 11.37 19.89
C CYS A 12 -28.68 11.71 21.34
N ARG A 13 -28.68 13.01 21.68
CA ARG A 13 -28.26 13.48 23.00
C ARG A 13 -29.40 14.19 23.73
N LYS A 14 -29.63 13.80 24.99
CA LYS A 14 -30.60 14.45 25.89
C LYS A 14 -30.20 15.87 26.26
N ASN A 15 -28.89 16.17 26.25
CA ASN A 15 -28.34 17.49 26.53
C ASN A 15 -27.38 17.92 25.42
N ARG A 16 -27.47 19.17 24.95
CA ARG A 16 -26.66 19.72 23.84
C ARG A 16 -25.27 20.22 24.29
N ALA A 17 -24.84 19.90 25.51
CA ALA A 17 -23.50 20.25 25.98
C ALA A 17 -22.42 19.53 25.14
N PRO A 18 -21.27 20.14 24.85
CA PRO A 18 -20.18 19.47 24.14
C PRO A 18 -19.73 18.18 24.84
N LEU A 19 -19.31 17.16 24.08
CA LEU A 19 -18.63 15.98 24.58
C LEU A 19 -17.22 16.35 25.02
N ALA A 20 -16.77 15.76 26.13
CA ALA A 20 -15.36 15.72 26.48
C ALA A 20 -14.60 14.86 25.47
N LEU A 21 -13.31 15.15 25.27
CA LEU A 21 -12.46 14.38 24.35
C LEU A 21 -12.33 12.91 24.78
N GLU A 22 -12.35 12.64 26.08
CA GLU A 22 -12.35 11.29 26.65
C GLU A 22 -13.60 10.52 26.21
N ALA A 23 -14.77 11.15 26.23
CA ALA A 23 -16.02 10.53 25.79
C ALA A 23 -16.03 10.26 24.27
N VAL A 24 -15.39 11.14 23.48
CA VAL A 24 -15.19 10.90 22.04
C VAL A 24 -14.30 9.68 21.81
N ARG A 25 -13.18 9.59 22.53
CA ARG A 25 -12.25 8.44 22.44
C ARG A 25 -12.93 7.14 22.86
N GLU A 26 -13.62 7.14 24.00
CA GLU A 26 -14.36 5.98 24.48
C GLU A 26 -15.42 5.51 23.47
N TRP A 27 -16.14 6.45 22.85
CA TRP A 27 -17.11 6.12 21.81
C TRP A 27 -16.42 5.45 20.61
N LEU A 28 -15.32 6.03 20.09
CA LEU A 28 -14.57 5.45 18.98
C LEU A 28 -13.96 4.08 19.32
N THR A 29 -13.48 3.89 20.55
CA THR A 29 -12.99 2.58 21.01
C THR A 29 -14.08 1.52 20.97
N ARG A 30 -15.31 1.84 21.41
CA ARG A 30 -16.44 0.89 21.30
C ARG A 30 -16.82 0.59 19.86
N VAL A 31 -16.74 1.59 18.97
CA VAL A 31 -16.96 1.39 17.54
C VAL A 31 -15.88 0.50 16.94
N ALA A 32 -14.61 0.65 17.35
CA ALA A 32 -13.52 -0.23 16.90
C ALA A 32 -13.78 -1.69 17.26
N VAL A 33 -14.13 -1.97 18.52
CA VAL A 33 -14.51 -3.32 18.99
C VAL A 33 -15.69 -3.87 18.20
N TRP A 34 -16.71 -3.04 17.94
CA TRP A 34 -17.86 -3.46 17.14
C TRP A 34 -17.45 -3.85 15.70
N PHE A 35 -16.51 -3.14 15.08
CA PHE A 35 -15.99 -3.52 13.76
C PHE A 35 -15.23 -4.85 13.78
N GLU A 36 -14.47 -5.14 14.85
CA GLU A 36 -13.82 -6.45 15.03
C GLU A 36 -14.86 -7.59 15.13
N GLU A 37 -16.03 -7.32 15.71
CA GLU A 37 -17.14 -8.29 15.83
C GLU A 37 -17.92 -8.51 14.52
N VAL A 38 -17.72 -7.68 13.48
CA VAL A 38 -18.38 -7.86 12.16
C VAL A 38 -17.94 -9.15 11.47
N GLY A 39 -16.79 -9.70 11.86
CA GLY A 39 -16.22 -10.95 11.34
C GLY A 39 -14.99 -10.70 10.48
N ASP A 40 -14.54 -11.77 9.82
CA ASP A 40 -13.29 -11.87 9.05
C ASP A 40 -13.25 -11.01 7.77
N VAL A 41 -14.34 -10.29 7.46
CA VAL A 41 -14.39 -9.29 6.40
C VAL A 41 -13.65 -8.02 6.80
N VAL A 42 -13.69 -7.64 8.08
CA VAL A 42 -12.89 -6.54 8.63
C VAL A 42 -11.50 -7.10 8.96
N LEU A 43 -10.48 -6.50 8.37
CA LEU A 43 -9.09 -6.90 8.56
C LEU A 43 -8.51 -6.31 9.85
N ASP A 44 -8.85 -5.05 10.15
CA ASP A 44 -8.33 -4.33 11.31
C ASP A 44 -9.18 -3.07 11.62
N ALA A 45 -9.14 -2.59 12.85
CA ALA A 45 -9.78 -1.38 13.33
C ALA A 45 -8.87 -0.59 14.28
N GLN A 46 -8.12 0.37 13.73
CA GLN A 46 -7.09 1.11 14.46
C GLN A 46 -7.57 2.49 14.92
N LEU A 47 -7.52 2.72 16.24
CA LEU A 47 -7.70 4.06 16.80
C LEU A 47 -6.38 4.84 16.75
N GLY A 48 -6.38 5.98 16.07
CA GLY A 48 -5.23 6.86 15.95
C GLY A 48 -5.58 8.33 16.11
N ARG A 49 -4.70 9.18 15.58
CA ARG A 49 -4.89 10.63 15.50
C ARG A 49 -4.76 11.10 14.05
N ASP A 50 -5.40 12.22 13.74
CA ASP A 50 -5.17 12.96 12.50
C ASP A 50 -4.08 14.03 12.65
N ALA A 51 -3.81 14.78 11.58
CA ALA A 51 -2.77 15.81 11.56
C ALA A 51 -3.03 16.97 12.55
N GLU A 52 -4.26 17.12 13.03
CA GLU A 52 -4.64 18.10 14.05
C GLU A 52 -4.76 17.47 15.45
N GLU A 53 -4.15 16.30 15.67
CA GLU A 53 -4.18 15.54 16.94
C GLU A 53 -5.59 15.10 17.36
N ARG A 54 -6.56 15.08 16.45
CA ARG A 54 -7.93 14.68 16.77
C ARG A 54 -8.09 13.16 16.65
N PRO A 55 -8.87 12.52 17.55
CA PRO A 55 -9.15 11.09 17.46
C PRO A 55 -9.79 10.70 16.14
N ILE A 56 -9.29 9.62 15.53
CA ILE A 56 -9.83 9.03 14.30
C ILE A 56 -9.75 7.51 14.41
N LEU A 57 -10.83 6.83 14.01
CA LEU A 57 -10.83 5.39 13.82
C LEU A 57 -10.63 5.07 12.34
N ARG A 58 -9.64 4.23 12.03
CA ARG A 58 -9.37 3.72 10.67
C ARG A 58 -9.72 2.25 10.61
N VAL A 59 -10.65 1.89 9.74
CA VAL A 59 -11.12 0.50 9.58
C VAL A 59 -10.67 -0.04 8.25
N PHE A 60 -9.90 -1.12 8.28
CA PHE A 60 -9.36 -1.81 7.12
C PHE A 60 -10.27 -2.98 6.77
N VAL A 61 -10.72 -3.05 5.52
CA VAL A 61 -11.66 -4.11 5.07
C VAL A 61 -11.12 -4.87 3.87
N HIS A 62 -10.54 -4.15 2.90
CA HIS A 62 -10.04 -4.75 1.68
C HIS A 62 -8.74 -4.07 1.23
N PRO A 63 -7.68 -4.82 0.86
CA PRO A 63 -6.38 -4.25 0.49
C PRO A 63 -6.42 -3.34 -0.74
N ALA A 64 -7.41 -3.54 -1.62
CA ALA A 64 -7.66 -2.68 -2.77
C ALA A 64 -8.41 -1.37 -2.43
N ALA A 65 -8.67 -1.05 -1.16
CA ALA A 65 -9.35 0.16 -0.75
C ALA A 65 -8.57 0.86 0.38
N GLU A 66 -8.68 2.19 0.42
CA GLU A 66 -8.20 2.96 1.56
C GLU A 66 -9.06 2.65 2.81
N PRO A 67 -8.50 2.83 4.02
CA PRO A 67 -9.26 2.60 5.25
C PRO A 67 -10.49 3.50 5.34
N ILE A 68 -11.57 2.98 5.92
CA ILE A 68 -12.72 3.79 6.27
C ILE A 68 -12.32 4.67 7.45
N GLU A 69 -12.50 5.98 7.30
CA GLU A 69 -12.25 6.92 8.38
C GLU A 69 -13.55 7.24 9.11
N VAL A 70 -13.61 6.91 10.40
CA VAL A 70 -14.73 7.25 11.29
C VAL A 70 -14.26 8.29 12.31
N ARG A 71 -15.01 9.39 12.41
CA ARG A 71 -14.75 10.50 13.33
C ARG A 71 -16.01 10.83 14.11
N LEU A 72 -15.83 11.24 15.37
CA LEU A 72 -16.84 11.86 16.20
C LEU A 72 -16.28 13.19 16.71
N ASP A 73 -17.00 14.29 16.52
CA ASP A 73 -16.60 15.59 17.07
C ASP A 73 -17.23 15.86 18.45
N THR A 74 -16.77 16.92 19.11
CA THR A 74 -17.27 17.32 20.43
C THR A 74 -18.71 17.82 20.40
N GLU A 75 -19.28 18.15 19.24
CA GLU A 75 -20.69 18.51 19.11
C GLU A 75 -21.59 17.26 18.99
N GLY A 76 -21.00 16.08 18.82
CA GLY A 76 -21.73 14.82 18.64
C GLY A 76 -21.99 14.49 17.18
N ARG A 77 -21.28 15.12 16.24
CA ARG A 77 -21.36 14.79 14.81
C ARG A 77 -20.48 13.60 14.50
N VAL A 78 -21.08 12.58 13.92
CA VAL A 78 -20.39 11.40 13.39
C VAL A 78 -20.13 11.64 11.91
N ARG A 79 -18.90 11.38 11.45
CA ARG A 79 -18.56 11.34 10.03
C ARG A 79 -17.90 10.01 9.71
N ALA A 80 -18.38 9.34 8.67
CA ALA A 80 -17.72 8.18 8.08
C ALA A 80 -17.36 8.52 6.63
N SER A 81 -16.11 8.28 6.21
CA SER A 81 -15.67 8.52 4.84
C SER A 81 -14.80 7.39 4.30
N ALA A 82 -15.02 7.02 3.03
CA ALA A 82 -14.28 5.99 2.33
C ALA A 82 -14.15 6.29 0.83
N ILE A 83 -13.05 5.85 0.23
CA ILE A 83 -12.92 5.68 -1.23
C ILE A 83 -13.13 4.20 -1.52
N THR A 84 -14.12 3.89 -2.36
CA THR A 84 -14.59 2.51 -2.59
C THR A 84 -14.06 1.86 -3.87
N THR A 85 -13.34 2.63 -4.69
CA THR A 85 -12.55 2.15 -5.84
C THR A 85 -11.08 1.98 -5.45
N PRO A 86 -10.36 1.00 -6.03
CA PRO A 86 -10.80 0.03 -7.03
C PRO A 86 -11.50 -1.23 -6.49
N ALA A 87 -11.84 -1.35 -5.21
CA ALA A 87 -12.39 -2.60 -4.65
C ALA A 87 -13.66 -3.11 -5.36
N GLY A 88 -14.64 -2.24 -5.63
CA GLY A 88 -15.79 -2.59 -6.48
C GLY A 88 -17.17 -2.26 -5.90
N PRO A 89 -18.23 -2.47 -6.70
CA PRO A 89 -19.60 -2.16 -6.29
C PRO A 89 -20.10 -3.06 -5.16
N GLY A 90 -19.66 -4.32 -5.08
CA GLY A 90 -19.98 -5.23 -3.97
C GLY A 90 -19.48 -4.70 -2.63
N TYR A 91 -18.23 -4.24 -2.59
CA TYR A 91 -17.65 -3.56 -1.42
C TYR A 91 -18.46 -2.30 -1.05
N HIS A 92 -18.75 -1.44 -2.02
CA HIS A 92 -19.49 -0.19 -1.77
C HIS A 92 -20.88 -0.45 -1.17
N ILE A 93 -21.60 -1.41 -1.74
CA ILE A 93 -22.94 -1.80 -1.28
C ILE A 93 -22.88 -2.40 0.12
N TRP A 94 -21.93 -3.31 0.36
CA TRP A 94 -21.71 -3.92 1.67
C TRP A 94 -21.42 -2.84 2.72
N LEU A 95 -20.54 -1.88 2.42
CA LEU A 95 -20.19 -0.78 3.31
C LEU A 95 -21.39 0.12 3.62
N CYS A 96 -22.22 0.44 2.62
CA CYS A 96 -23.46 1.19 2.84
C CYS A 96 -24.40 0.47 3.82
N ARG A 97 -24.51 -0.87 3.74
CA ARG A 97 -25.31 -1.66 4.66
C ARG A 97 -24.69 -1.65 6.07
N LEU A 98 -23.38 -1.83 6.16
CA LEU A 98 -22.66 -1.84 7.44
C LEU A 98 -22.80 -0.52 8.20
N LEU A 99 -22.63 0.62 7.52
CA LEU A 99 -22.75 1.94 8.15
C LEU A 99 -24.20 2.25 8.59
N ARG A 100 -25.22 1.67 7.94
CA ARG A 100 -26.59 1.73 8.46
C ARG A 100 -26.74 0.92 9.74
N THR A 101 -26.20 -0.30 9.80
CA THR A 101 -26.19 -1.11 11.02
C THR A 101 -25.47 -0.38 12.15
N MET A 102 -24.32 0.25 11.88
CA MET A 102 -23.58 1.05 12.86
C MET A 102 -24.46 2.15 13.48
N SER A 103 -25.27 2.84 12.67
CA SER A 103 -26.18 3.89 13.20
C SER A 103 -27.27 3.36 14.13
N GLN A 104 -27.73 2.13 13.89
CA GLN A 104 -28.71 1.47 14.73
C GLN A 104 -28.07 1.06 16.07
N GLU A 105 -26.90 0.41 16.00
CA GLU A 105 -26.17 -0.08 17.17
C GLU A 105 -25.76 1.07 18.10
N PHE A 106 -25.20 2.14 17.55
CA PHE A 106 -24.72 3.28 18.32
C PHE A 106 -25.78 4.39 18.51
N SER A 107 -27.05 4.11 18.17
CA SER A 107 -28.20 4.98 18.41
C SER A 107 -27.99 6.43 17.93
N PHE A 108 -27.57 6.58 16.67
CA PHE A 108 -27.42 7.88 16.01
C PHE A 108 -28.16 7.85 14.66
N SER A 109 -28.42 9.03 14.08
CA SER A 109 -29.10 9.12 12.78
C SER A 109 -28.23 9.83 11.76
N TRP A 110 -28.18 9.29 10.55
CA TRP A 110 -27.55 9.95 9.40
C TRP A 110 -28.38 11.16 8.97
N VAL A 111 -27.72 12.29 8.75
CA VAL A 111 -28.29 13.52 8.17
C VAL A 111 -28.18 13.39 6.66
N LEU A 112 -29.25 12.88 6.03
CA LEU A 112 -29.24 12.46 4.63
C LEU A 112 -28.85 13.58 3.66
N ASP A 113 -29.24 14.83 3.95
CA ASP A 113 -28.91 16.00 3.12
C ASP A 113 -27.41 16.33 3.10
N ASP A 114 -26.68 15.93 4.16
CA ASP A 114 -25.23 16.14 4.31
C ASP A 114 -24.40 14.91 3.87
N CYS A 115 -25.08 13.82 3.50
CA CYS A 115 -24.45 12.60 3.01
C CYS A 115 -24.14 12.71 1.50
N ARG A 116 -22.95 12.26 1.11
CA ARG A 116 -22.48 12.20 -0.27
C ARG A 116 -22.12 10.77 -0.63
N ASP A 117 -22.72 10.27 -1.70
CA ASP A 117 -22.43 8.97 -2.27
C ASP A 117 -22.48 9.13 -3.79
N ASP A 118 -21.33 8.97 -4.45
CA ASP A 118 -21.21 9.17 -5.90
C ASP A 118 -22.06 8.19 -6.72
N THR A 119 -22.46 7.06 -6.14
CA THR A 119 -23.38 6.08 -6.76
C THR A 119 -24.86 6.37 -6.41
N GLY A 120 -25.07 7.06 -5.29
CA GLY A 120 -26.37 7.29 -4.63
C GLY A 120 -27.07 6.02 -4.13
N TYR A 121 -26.37 4.89 -4.04
CA TYR A 121 -26.86 3.65 -3.47
C TYR A 121 -27.32 3.81 -2.01
N PHE A 122 -26.61 4.61 -1.20
CA PHE A 122 -26.94 4.83 0.20
C PHE A 122 -28.34 5.40 0.40
N LEU A 123 -28.89 6.14 -0.57
CA LEU A 123 -30.27 6.63 -0.52
C LEU A 123 -31.23 5.73 -1.30
N ARG A 124 -30.90 5.41 -2.55
CA ARG A 124 -31.81 4.75 -3.51
C ARG A 124 -31.83 3.24 -3.42
N GLN A 125 -30.77 2.64 -2.88
CA GLN A 125 -30.54 1.19 -2.85
C GLN A 125 -30.59 0.52 -4.23
N ASP A 126 -30.25 1.28 -5.28
CA ASP A 126 -30.22 0.79 -6.66
C ASP A 126 -28.85 0.18 -6.98
N ARG A 127 -28.79 -1.16 -6.94
CA ARG A 127 -27.59 -1.93 -7.24
C ARG A 127 -27.10 -1.70 -8.66
N GLN A 128 -28.00 -1.65 -9.64
CA GLN A 128 -27.62 -1.54 -11.05
C GLN A 128 -27.00 -0.16 -11.36
N ALA A 129 -27.55 0.90 -10.74
CA ALA A 129 -26.95 2.23 -10.83
C ALA A 129 -25.54 2.27 -10.21
N ALA A 130 -25.33 1.58 -9.08
CA ALA A 130 -24.02 1.48 -8.47
C ALA A 130 -23.01 0.74 -9.35
N GLU A 131 -23.37 -0.44 -9.87
CA GLU A 131 -22.53 -1.21 -10.80
C GLU A 131 -22.17 -0.39 -12.05
N SER A 132 -23.14 0.32 -12.62
CA SER A 132 -22.91 1.19 -13.79
C SER A 132 -21.93 2.32 -13.48
N ALA A 133 -22.05 2.98 -12.32
CA ALA A 133 -21.14 4.04 -11.91
C ALA A 133 -19.68 3.55 -11.77
N PHE A 134 -19.49 2.33 -11.26
CA PHE A 134 -18.16 1.71 -11.16
C PHE A 134 -17.56 1.38 -12.53
N LEU A 135 -18.34 0.82 -13.45
CA LEU A 135 -17.87 0.52 -14.81
C LEU A 135 -17.53 1.80 -15.59
N GLU A 136 -18.34 2.85 -15.47
CA GLU A 136 -18.03 4.16 -16.04
C GLU A 136 -16.77 4.79 -15.45
N TRP A 137 -16.57 4.65 -14.12
CA TRP A 137 -15.34 5.06 -13.47
C TRP A 137 -14.13 4.33 -14.05
N LEU A 138 -14.21 3.01 -14.22
CA LEU A 138 -13.12 2.21 -14.77
C LEU A 138 -12.79 2.61 -16.20
N ALA A 139 -13.79 2.82 -17.06
CA ALA A 139 -13.56 3.27 -18.43
C ALA A 139 -12.82 4.61 -18.48
N ARG A 140 -13.18 5.56 -17.60
CA ARG A 140 -12.45 6.84 -17.45
C ARG A 140 -11.03 6.64 -16.90
N GLU A 141 -10.85 5.75 -15.93
CA GLU A 141 -9.52 5.48 -15.35
C GLU A 141 -8.60 4.82 -16.39
N CYS A 142 -9.10 3.92 -17.23
CA CYS A 142 -8.38 3.32 -18.36
C CYS A 142 -7.96 4.34 -19.44
N GLN A 143 -8.69 5.44 -19.59
CA GLN A 143 -8.32 6.55 -20.47
C GLN A 143 -7.24 7.43 -19.83
N ASN A 144 -7.41 7.79 -18.55
CA ASN A 144 -6.54 8.73 -17.85
C ASN A 144 -5.21 8.11 -17.38
N ARG A 145 -5.23 6.82 -17.03
CA ARG A 145 -4.08 6.08 -16.47
C ARG A 145 -3.96 4.72 -17.15
N PRO A 146 -3.62 4.68 -18.45
CA PRO A 146 -3.74 3.50 -19.28
C PRO A 146 -2.86 2.32 -18.83
N HIS A 147 -1.76 2.59 -18.12
CA HIS A 147 -0.82 1.56 -17.66
C HIS A 147 -1.15 0.97 -16.29
N SER A 148 -1.92 1.67 -15.45
CA SER A 148 -2.12 1.26 -14.05
C SER A 148 -3.49 1.68 -13.50
N PRO A 149 -4.60 1.33 -14.18
CA PRO A 149 -5.93 1.70 -13.74
C PRO A 149 -6.21 1.15 -12.34
N GLY A 150 -6.63 2.02 -11.42
CA GLY A 150 -6.95 1.69 -10.03
C GLY A 150 -5.78 1.33 -9.13
N LEU A 151 -4.56 1.14 -9.64
CA LEU A 151 -3.39 1.02 -8.79
C LEU A 151 -3.01 2.40 -8.24
N ARG A 152 -3.11 2.52 -6.92
CA ARG A 152 -2.74 3.68 -6.14
C ARG A 152 -1.93 3.19 -4.94
N GLY A 153 -0.94 3.97 -4.56
CA GLY A 153 -0.04 3.63 -3.47
C GLY A 153 1.25 4.44 -3.56
N ASP A 154 2.13 4.20 -2.61
CA ASP A 154 3.40 4.92 -2.47
C ASP A 154 4.47 4.50 -3.48
N CYS A 155 4.18 3.46 -4.28
CA CYS A 155 5.07 2.95 -5.30
C CYS A 155 4.41 2.75 -6.68
N GLU A 156 5.26 2.72 -7.72
CA GLU A 156 4.92 2.38 -9.09
C GLU A 156 5.66 1.08 -9.47
N TYR A 157 4.92 0.09 -9.96
CA TYR A 157 5.48 -1.23 -10.29
C TYR A 157 6.18 -1.21 -11.66
N THR A 158 7.31 -1.91 -11.80
CA THR A 158 8.02 -2.06 -13.09
C THR A 158 7.76 -3.40 -13.78
N TYR A 159 6.64 -4.05 -13.45
CA TYR A 159 6.27 -5.33 -14.04
C TYR A 159 6.10 -5.21 -15.56
N PRO A 160 6.63 -6.15 -16.37
CA PRO A 160 6.68 -6.04 -17.83
C PRO A 160 5.33 -6.40 -18.49
N ALA A 161 4.29 -5.62 -18.22
CA ALA A 161 2.99 -5.73 -18.87
C ALA A 161 2.44 -4.36 -19.29
N GLU A 162 1.53 -4.36 -20.25
CA GLU A 162 0.98 -3.11 -20.80
C GLU A 162 0.02 -2.41 -19.82
N VAL A 163 -0.75 -3.19 -19.06
CA VAL A 163 -1.75 -2.72 -18.12
C VAL A 163 -1.63 -3.51 -16.82
N LEU A 164 -1.44 -2.81 -15.71
CA LEU A 164 -1.35 -3.39 -14.37
C LEU A 164 -2.65 -3.10 -13.61
N THR A 165 -3.32 -4.14 -13.12
CA THR A 165 -4.57 -4.03 -12.35
C THR A 165 -4.41 -4.67 -10.96
N PRO A 166 -5.33 -4.42 -10.00
CA PRO A 166 -5.29 -5.07 -8.68
C PRO A 166 -5.32 -6.60 -8.71
N LEU A 167 -5.93 -7.20 -9.75
CA LEU A 167 -6.03 -8.65 -9.92
C LEU A 167 -5.01 -9.24 -10.91
N GLY A 168 -4.01 -8.45 -11.30
CA GLY A 168 -2.93 -8.87 -12.18
C GLY A 168 -2.86 -8.14 -13.52
N PRO A 169 -1.89 -8.49 -14.37
CA PRO A 169 -1.67 -7.82 -15.63
C PRO A 169 -2.79 -8.11 -16.64
N ARG A 170 -3.03 -7.13 -17.50
CA ARG A 170 -3.93 -7.19 -18.66
C ARG A 170 -3.19 -6.67 -19.89
N ASP A 171 -3.70 -7.02 -21.05
CA ASP A 171 -3.18 -6.50 -22.32
C ASP A 171 -3.85 -5.19 -22.71
N ARG A 172 -3.30 -4.53 -23.73
CA ARG A 172 -3.89 -3.32 -24.29
C ARG A 172 -5.31 -3.56 -24.84
N HIS A 173 -5.57 -4.75 -25.38
CA HIS A 173 -6.87 -5.09 -25.97
C HIS A 173 -7.99 -5.07 -24.92
N TRP A 174 -7.76 -5.65 -23.75
CA TRP A 174 -8.67 -5.61 -22.60
C TRP A 174 -9.05 -4.17 -22.25
N ARG A 175 -8.06 -3.27 -22.18
CA ARG A 175 -8.27 -1.84 -21.88
C ARG A 175 -9.10 -1.14 -22.96
N GLU A 176 -8.81 -1.41 -24.23
CA GLU A 176 -9.56 -0.85 -25.36
C GLU A 176 -11.01 -1.33 -25.35
N CYS A 177 -11.25 -2.61 -25.07
CA CYS A 177 -12.58 -3.19 -24.91
C CYS A 177 -13.39 -2.48 -23.81
N ILE A 178 -12.81 -2.26 -22.63
CA ILE A 178 -13.48 -1.55 -21.52
C ILE A 178 -13.80 -0.10 -21.88
N THR A 179 -12.88 0.57 -22.58
CA THR A 179 -13.07 1.97 -22.99
C THR A 179 -14.25 2.12 -23.97
N GLN A 180 -14.49 1.11 -24.82
CA GLN A 180 -15.58 1.10 -25.80
C GLN A 180 -16.88 0.52 -25.25
N ASN A 181 -16.78 -0.48 -24.37
CA ASN A 181 -17.89 -1.18 -23.74
C ASN A 181 -17.57 -1.39 -22.24
N PRO A 182 -17.93 -0.41 -21.37
CA PRO A 182 -17.63 -0.47 -19.95
C PRO A 182 -18.12 -1.75 -19.27
N GLY A 183 -19.22 -2.35 -19.75
CA GLY A 183 -19.77 -3.60 -19.23
C GLY A 183 -18.83 -4.81 -19.28
N ALA A 184 -17.77 -4.76 -20.09
CA ALA A 184 -16.76 -5.82 -20.14
C ALA A 184 -15.80 -5.82 -18.94
N GLY A 185 -15.78 -4.78 -18.11
CA GLY A 185 -14.79 -4.57 -17.05
C GLY A 185 -15.15 -5.11 -15.67
N THR A 186 -16.12 -6.02 -15.56
CA THR A 186 -16.53 -6.58 -14.25
C THR A 186 -15.41 -7.37 -13.58
N ASP A 187 -14.54 -7.99 -14.39
CA ASP A 187 -13.39 -8.79 -13.95
C ASP A 187 -12.22 -7.96 -13.38
N PHE A 188 -12.30 -6.62 -13.46
CA PHE A 188 -11.34 -5.72 -12.84
C PHE A 188 -11.47 -5.65 -11.32
N PHE A 189 -12.71 -5.74 -10.82
CA PHE A 189 -13.03 -5.44 -9.43
C PHE A 189 -12.86 -6.69 -8.56
N PRO A 190 -12.02 -6.67 -7.51
CA PRO A 190 -11.87 -7.80 -6.61
C PRO A 190 -13.17 -8.14 -5.86
N TRP A 191 -14.02 -7.14 -5.60
CA TRP A 191 -15.28 -7.30 -4.87
C TRP A 191 -16.48 -6.78 -5.67
N TRP A 192 -16.88 -7.56 -6.68
CA TRP A 192 -18.04 -7.27 -7.52
C TRP A 192 -19.37 -7.64 -6.84
N ASP A 193 -19.47 -8.86 -6.33
CA ASP A 193 -20.70 -9.38 -5.71
C ASP A 193 -20.83 -8.93 -4.25
N VAL A 194 -22.04 -8.58 -3.84
CA VAL A 194 -22.31 -8.12 -2.47
C VAL A 194 -22.18 -9.23 -1.42
N ASP A 195 -22.45 -10.46 -1.83
CA ASP A 195 -22.43 -11.61 -0.94
C ASP A 195 -20.99 -12.10 -0.75
N ILE A 196 -20.68 -12.61 0.43
CA ILE A 196 -19.36 -13.16 0.75
C ILE A 196 -19.34 -14.64 0.36
N HIS A 197 -18.51 -14.98 -0.62
CA HIS A 197 -18.32 -16.35 -1.11
C HIS A 197 -16.86 -16.61 -1.48
N ALA A 198 -16.54 -17.80 -2.01
CA ALA A 198 -15.16 -18.20 -2.33
C ALA A 198 -14.38 -17.15 -3.16
N ASN A 199 -15.03 -16.46 -4.11
CA ASN A 199 -14.37 -15.45 -4.94
C ASN A 199 -13.98 -14.20 -4.15
N PHE A 200 -14.72 -13.82 -3.11
CA PHE A 200 -14.35 -12.69 -2.24
C PHE A 200 -12.99 -12.95 -1.61
N TYR A 201 -12.84 -14.08 -0.90
CA TYR A 201 -11.59 -14.43 -0.23
C TYR A 201 -10.45 -14.65 -1.24
N ARG A 202 -10.73 -15.36 -2.34
CA ARG A 202 -9.75 -15.56 -3.42
C ARG A 202 -9.24 -14.23 -3.96
N ASN A 203 -10.14 -13.30 -4.30
CA ASN A 203 -9.75 -12.04 -4.90
C ASN A 203 -9.07 -11.10 -3.90
N ARG A 204 -9.47 -11.13 -2.61
CA ARG A 204 -8.77 -10.42 -1.53
C ARG A 204 -7.32 -10.89 -1.40
N ALA A 205 -7.10 -12.20 -1.39
CA ALA A 205 -5.76 -12.79 -1.41
C ALA A 205 -4.98 -12.42 -2.69
N LEU A 206 -5.61 -12.47 -3.87
CA LEU A 206 -4.96 -12.12 -5.13
C LEU A 206 -4.49 -10.67 -5.17
N VAL A 207 -5.26 -9.72 -4.63
CA VAL A 207 -4.80 -8.32 -4.52
C VAL A 207 -3.55 -8.24 -3.66
N ASN A 208 -3.54 -8.92 -2.51
CA ASN A 208 -2.35 -8.95 -1.66
C ASN A 208 -1.14 -9.57 -2.38
N LEU A 209 -1.30 -10.73 -3.02
CA LEU A 209 -0.23 -11.40 -3.76
C LEU A 209 0.32 -10.55 -4.92
N TRP A 210 -0.55 -9.87 -5.67
CA TRP A 210 -0.13 -9.02 -6.78
C TRP A 210 0.53 -7.73 -6.30
N CYS A 211 -0.06 -7.02 -5.34
CA CYS A 211 0.30 -5.65 -5.03
C CYS A 211 1.21 -5.50 -3.81
N HIS A 212 1.03 -6.34 -2.78
CA HIS A 212 1.57 -6.04 -1.44
C HIS A 212 2.58 -7.06 -0.94
N TYR A 213 2.45 -8.33 -1.34
CA TYR A 213 3.29 -9.41 -0.84
C TYR A 213 4.73 -9.30 -1.36
N PRO A 214 5.76 -9.23 -0.49
CA PRO A 214 7.14 -8.98 -0.90
C PRO A 214 7.87 -10.22 -1.43
N TRP A 215 7.23 -11.40 -1.44
CA TRP A 215 7.82 -12.68 -1.89
C TRP A 215 9.08 -13.09 -1.13
N ARG A 216 9.04 -12.90 0.19
CA ARG A 216 10.03 -13.36 1.16
C ARG A 216 9.34 -13.56 2.52
N PRO A 217 10.00 -14.18 3.52
CA PRO A 217 9.53 -14.16 4.90
C PRO A 217 9.31 -12.73 5.43
N PRO A 218 8.32 -12.52 6.32
CA PRO A 218 8.06 -11.22 6.93
C PRO A 218 9.26 -10.68 7.71
N LEU A 219 9.37 -9.35 7.79
CA LEU A 219 10.36 -8.63 8.59
C LEU A 219 9.76 -7.98 9.83
N THR A 220 8.43 -7.93 9.93
CA THR A 220 7.70 -7.30 11.03
C THR A 220 6.42 -8.10 11.32
N GLU A 221 5.88 -7.92 12.51
CA GLU A 221 4.59 -8.48 12.92
C GLU A 221 3.47 -8.11 11.93
N SER A 222 3.41 -6.85 11.47
CA SER A 222 2.40 -6.42 10.48
C SER A 222 2.56 -7.11 9.11
N GLU A 223 3.78 -7.41 8.67
CA GLU A 223 3.97 -8.25 7.47
C GLU A 223 3.57 -9.71 7.74
N GLY A 224 3.79 -10.20 8.96
CA GLY A 224 3.41 -11.54 9.41
C GLY A 224 1.89 -11.74 9.39
N GLU A 225 1.14 -10.83 10.02
CA GLU A 225 -0.33 -10.82 10.04
C GLU A 225 -0.91 -10.80 8.61
N LYS A 226 -0.35 -9.99 7.72
CA LYS A 226 -0.77 -9.96 6.31
C LYS A 226 -0.48 -11.27 5.60
N THR A 227 0.66 -11.90 5.89
CA THR A 227 1.04 -13.19 5.31
C THR A 227 0.08 -14.29 5.78
N ASP A 228 -0.26 -14.31 7.06
CA ASP A 228 -1.25 -15.23 7.63
C ASP A 228 -2.65 -15.00 7.03
N GLN A 229 -3.05 -13.73 6.87
CA GLN A 229 -4.33 -13.39 6.24
C GLN A 229 -4.43 -13.89 4.80
N ILE A 230 -3.36 -13.78 4.01
CA ILE A 230 -3.32 -14.34 2.64
C ILE A 230 -3.55 -15.85 2.67
N ALA A 231 -2.84 -16.56 3.56
CA ALA A 231 -2.98 -18.01 3.69
C ALA A 231 -4.40 -18.41 4.15
N ALA A 232 -4.97 -17.68 5.12
CA ALA A 232 -6.31 -17.90 5.63
C ALA A 232 -7.38 -17.64 4.55
N ASP A 233 -7.26 -16.56 3.78
CA ASP A 233 -8.19 -16.24 2.69
C ASP A 233 -8.20 -17.34 1.62
N LEU A 234 -7.04 -17.84 1.21
CA LEU A 234 -6.95 -18.92 0.24
C LEU A 234 -7.50 -20.25 0.80
N ALA A 235 -7.28 -20.52 2.09
CA ALA A 235 -7.86 -21.67 2.78
C ALA A 235 -9.39 -21.59 2.81
N THR A 236 -9.95 -20.45 3.21
CA THR A 236 -11.40 -20.22 3.24
C THR A 236 -12.01 -20.30 1.84
N ALA A 237 -11.37 -19.70 0.83
CA ALA A 237 -11.80 -19.82 -0.56
C ALA A 237 -11.87 -21.29 -1.02
N PHE A 238 -10.85 -22.09 -0.68
CA PHE A 238 -10.82 -23.52 -1.00
C PHE A 238 -11.89 -24.33 -0.26
N GLN A 239 -12.14 -24.02 1.01
CA GLN A 239 -13.18 -24.69 1.80
C GLN A 239 -14.58 -24.42 1.25
N LEU A 240 -14.84 -23.18 0.82
CA LEU A 240 -16.12 -22.77 0.24
C LEU A 240 -16.34 -23.32 -1.18
N ASP A 241 -15.28 -23.37 -1.99
CA ASP A 241 -15.31 -23.95 -3.33
C ASP A 241 -14.01 -24.72 -3.63
N PRO A 242 -13.98 -26.04 -3.37
CA PRO A 242 -12.82 -26.87 -3.67
C PRO A 242 -12.51 -26.97 -5.16
N ALA A 243 -13.42 -26.60 -6.06
CA ALA A 243 -13.20 -26.63 -7.51
C ALA A 243 -12.63 -25.31 -8.04
N ALA A 244 -12.54 -24.26 -7.22
CA ALA A 244 -12.04 -22.96 -7.63
C ALA A 244 -10.59 -23.03 -8.14
N GLU A 245 -10.29 -22.21 -9.15
CA GLU A 245 -8.92 -21.97 -9.61
C GLU A 245 -8.21 -21.02 -8.64
N LEU A 246 -7.43 -21.60 -7.73
CA LEU A 246 -6.60 -20.87 -6.77
C LEU A 246 -5.14 -20.80 -7.23
N PRO A 247 -4.35 -19.82 -6.76
CA PRO A 247 -2.93 -19.70 -7.09
C PRO A 247 -2.10 -20.72 -6.30
N TRP A 248 -2.19 -22.00 -6.67
CA TRP A 248 -1.64 -23.12 -5.90
C TRP A 248 -0.13 -23.03 -5.67
N VAL A 249 0.63 -22.58 -6.68
CA VAL A 249 2.09 -22.48 -6.61
C VAL A 249 2.49 -21.36 -5.65
N GLU A 250 1.88 -20.20 -5.80
CA GLU A 250 2.13 -19.04 -4.95
C GLU A 250 1.65 -19.25 -3.52
N TRP A 251 0.54 -19.96 -3.32
CA TRP A 251 0.07 -20.32 -1.99
C TRP A 251 1.08 -21.24 -1.28
N LEU A 252 1.66 -22.22 -1.98
CA LEU A 252 2.74 -23.03 -1.42
C LEU A 252 3.96 -22.18 -1.05
N GLU A 253 4.32 -21.19 -1.85
CA GLU A 253 5.42 -20.26 -1.54
C GLU A 253 5.13 -19.41 -0.31
N VAL A 254 3.89 -18.91 -0.15
CA VAL A 254 3.44 -18.22 1.07
C VAL A 254 3.60 -19.13 2.30
N LEU A 255 3.13 -20.37 2.23
CA LEU A 255 3.29 -21.33 3.33
C LEU A 255 4.76 -21.65 3.62
N GLN A 256 5.62 -21.71 2.59
CA GLN A 256 7.06 -21.90 2.79
C GLN A 256 7.67 -20.72 3.55
N HIS A 257 7.28 -19.49 3.22
CA HIS A 257 7.74 -18.29 3.93
C HIS A 257 7.25 -18.26 5.39
N ILE A 258 6.01 -18.69 5.66
CA ILE A 258 5.51 -18.85 7.05
C ILE A 258 6.36 -19.87 7.81
N HIS A 259 6.67 -21.03 7.22
CA HIS A 259 7.52 -22.04 7.87
C HIS A 259 8.96 -21.56 8.09
N GLN A 260 9.52 -20.77 7.18
CA GLN A 260 10.85 -20.17 7.35
C GLN A 260 10.84 -19.14 8.48
N ASP A 261 9.81 -18.30 8.56
CA ASP A 261 9.65 -17.33 9.64
C ASP A 261 9.53 -17.99 11.02
N ALA A 262 8.80 -19.09 11.12
CA ALA A 262 8.67 -19.88 12.35
C ALA A 262 10.00 -20.50 12.83
N ALA A 263 11.04 -20.56 11.99
CA ALA A 263 12.38 -20.98 12.40
C ALA A 263 13.26 -19.80 12.84
N ASP A 264 12.92 -18.58 12.41
CA ASP A 264 13.76 -17.39 12.54
C ASP A 264 13.15 -16.40 13.55
N GLU A 265 12.13 -15.63 13.14
CA GLU A 265 11.64 -14.43 13.84
C GLU A 265 10.27 -14.62 14.51
N HIS A 266 9.48 -15.60 14.05
CA HIS A 266 8.18 -15.99 14.60
C HIS A 266 7.10 -14.88 14.55
N PHE A 267 7.03 -14.14 13.44
CA PHE A 267 5.96 -13.17 13.16
C PHE A 267 4.65 -13.81 12.64
N CYS A 268 4.70 -15.04 12.12
CA CYS A 268 3.57 -15.75 11.54
C CYS A 268 3.07 -16.91 12.41
N VAL A 269 1.78 -17.23 12.27
CA VAL A 269 1.17 -18.44 12.83
C VAL A 269 1.29 -19.60 11.84
N THR A 270 2.09 -20.61 12.19
CA THR A 270 2.27 -21.79 11.34
C THR A 270 0.96 -22.60 11.24
N PRO A 271 0.40 -22.81 10.04
CA PRO A 271 -0.79 -23.63 9.88
C PRO A 271 -0.47 -25.11 10.13
N ASP A 272 -1.18 -25.76 11.05
CA ASP A 272 -1.07 -27.20 11.31
C ASP A 272 -2.19 -27.97 10.58
N ASP A 273 -2.24 -27.85 9.24
CA ASP A 273 -3.15 -28.65 8.40
C ASP A 273 -2.37 -29.47 7.37
N ARG A 274 -2.10 -30.72 7.77
CA ARG A 274 -1.39 -31.70 6.94
C ARG A 274 -2.18 -32.10 5.70
N ASP A 275 -3.49 -32.17 5.78
CA ASP A 275 -4.33 -32.61 4.66
C ASP A 275 -4.41 -31.52 3.59
N LEU A 276 -4.53 -30.25 4.00
CA LEU A 276 -4.42 -29.09 3.12
C LEU A 276 -3.06 -29.04 2.43
N SER A 277 -1.98 -29.27 3.17
CA SER A 277 -0.62 -29.32 2.61
C SER A 277 -0.48 -30.39 1.53
N ILE A 278 -1.06 -31.58 1.73
CA ILE A 278 -1.06 -32.66 0.73
C ILE A 278 -1.86 -32.26 -0.51
N GLN A 279 -3.03 -31.64 -0.34
CA GLN A 279 -3.86 -31.17 -1.46
C GLN A 279 -3.15 -30.10 -2.29
N LEU A 280 -2.50 -29.14 -1.62
CA LEU A 280 -1.72 -28.08 -2.27
C LEU A 280 -0.61 -28.66 -3.14
N TRP A 281 0.19 -29.58 -2.59
CA TRP A 281 1.24 -30.27 -3.35
C TRP A 281 0.70 -31.05 -4.55
N ARG A 282 -0.44 -31.73 -4.40
CA ARG A 282 -1.08 -32.47 -5.51
C ARG A 282 -1.54 -31.55 -6.65
N ARG A 283 -2.03 -30.36 -6.33
CA ARG A 283 -2.57 -29.41 -7.33
C ARG A 283 -1.51 -28.54 -7.97
N ALA A 284 -0.53 -28.05 -7.20
CA ALA A 284 0.59 -27.31 -7.76
C ALA A 284 1.45 -28.21 -8.68
N GLY A 285 1.53 -29.50 -8.35
CA GLY A 285 2.39 -30.45 -9.04
C GLY A 285 3.88 -30.22 -8.74
N PRO A 286 4.77 -31.09 -9.24
CA PRO A 286 6.21 -31.03 -8.95
C PRO A 286 6.96 -29.97 -9.77
N VAL A 287 6.33 -29.32 -10.75
CA VAL A 287 7.00 -28.40 -11.69
C VAL A 287 6.15 -27.15 -11.88
N PRO A 288 6.69 -25.94 -11.61
CA PRO A 288 6.02 -24.69 -11.95
C PRO A 288 5.66 -24.68 -13.43
N ASN A 289 4.42 -24.32 -13.76
CA ASN A 289 4.01 -24.17 -15.15
C ASN A 289 4.70 -22.93 -15.75
N LEU A 290 5.89 -23.11 -16.34
CA LEU A 290 6.73 -22.06 -16.93
C LEU A 290 6.05 -21.22 -18.03
N ARG A 291 4.82 -21.56 -18.43
CA ARG A 291 4.06 -20.83 -19.45
C ARG A 291 3.39 -19.57 -18.92
N GLN A 292 3.18 -19.46 -17.61
CA GLN A 292 2.62 -18.25 -16.99
C GLN A 292 3.69 -17.59 -16.12
N PRO A 293 3.91 -16.27 -16.24
CA PRO A 293 4.77 -15.56 -15.30
C PRO A 293 4.19 -15.69 -13.88
N PRO A 294 5.04 -15.82 -12.85
CA PRO A 294 4.57 -15.95 -11.47
C PRO A 294 3.76 -14.72 -11.05
N LEU A 295 2.81 -14.88 -10.13
CA LEU A 295 2.09 -13.73 -9.58
C LEU A 295 3.04 -12.82 -8.82
N GLY A 296 2.70 -11.52 -8.75
CA GLY A 296 3.36 -10.56 -7.88
C GLY A 296 4.16 -9.49 -8.60
N TYR A 297 3.68 -8.25 -8.52
CA TYR A 297 4.43 -7.09 -9.02
C TYR A 297 5.70 -6.82 -8.22
N ARG A 298 5.68 -7.15 -6.92
CA ARG A 298 6.83 -6.99 -6.01
C ARG A 298 7.93 -8.04 -6.20
N ARG A 299 7.78 -8.97 -7.14
CA ARG A 299 8.92 -9.78 -7.64
C ARG A 299 9.88 -8.97 -8.51
N TYR A 300 9.43 -7.80 -8.96
CA TYR A 300 10.21 -6.85 -9.75
C TYR A 300 10.53 -5.62 -8.89
N PRO A 301 11.55 -4.83 -9.27
CA PRO A 301 11.79 -3.54 -8.64
C PRO A 301 10.56 -2.63 -8.67
N VAL A 302 10.50 -1.68 -7.74
CA VAL A 302 9.43 -0.69 -7.64
C VAL A 302 10.03 0.71 -7.53
N TRP A 303 9.35 1.69 -8.13
CA TRP A 303 9.66 3.10 -7.92
C TRP A 303 8.95 3.60 -6.70
N VAL A 304 9.67 4.09 -5.68
CA VAL A 304 9.08 4.68 -4.48
C VAL A 304 9.21 6.20 -4.56
N ARG A 305 8.13 6.90 -4.19
CA ARG A 305 8.13 8.37 -4.10
C ARG A 305 8.75 8.82 -2.78
N LEU A 306 9.68 9.74 -2.89
CA LEU A 306 10.37 10.38 -1.77
C LEU A 306 9.89 11.83 -1.62
N ASP A 307 10.30 12.50 -0.53
CA ASP A 307 9.89 13.87 -0.25
C ASP A 307 10.53 14.84 -1.26
N GLY A 308 9.81 15.90 -1.62
CA GLY A 308 10.32 16.97 -2.47
C GLY A 308 10.36 16.70 -3.96
N GLY A 309 9.65 15.68 -4.47
CA GLY A 309 9.63 15.33 -5.90
C GLY A 309 10.72 14.32 -6.31
N TRP A 310 11.46 13.80 -5.33
CA TRP A 310 12.40 12.71 -5.52
C TRP A 310 11.69 11.36 -5.64
N ARG A 311 12.31 10.42 -6.34
CA ARG A 311 11.92 9.01 -6.38
C ARG A 311 13.15 8.14 -6.58
N VAL A 312 13.07 6.89 -6.14
CA VAL A 312 14.15 5.91 -6.25
C VAL A 312 13.57 4.56 -6.64
N GLN A 313 14.33 3.78 -7.40
CA GLN A 313 13.96 2.40 -7.69
C GLN A 313 14.63 1.48 -6.67
N ILE A 314 13.83 0.65 -6.00
CA ILE A 314 14.33 -0.34 -5.03
C ILE A 314 13.84 -1.75 -5.38
N PRO A 315 14.52 -2.80 -4.92
CA PRO A 315 14.01 -4.16 -5.03
C PRO A 315 12.61 -4.30 -4.40
N GLY A 316 11.74 -5.09 -5.04
CA GLY A 316 10.35 -5.21 -4.62
C GLY A 316 10.16 -5.93 -3.28
N ASP A 317 11.17 -6.65 -2.79
CA ASP A 317 11.18 -7.29 -1.48
C ASP A 317 11.46 -6.32 -0.32
N PHE A 318 11.83 -5.06 -0.58
CA PHE A 318 12.13 -4.12 0.51
C PHE A 318 10.88 -3.70 1.27
N LEU A 319 10.92 -3.72 2.59
CA LEU A 319 10.01 -2.93 3.42
C LEU A 319 10.50 -1.48 3.45
N TRP A 320 9.61 -0.50 3.62
CA TRP A 320 10.02 0.90 3.79
C TRP A 320 9.06 1.67 4.68
N GLU A 321 9.57 2.70 5.34
CA GLU A 321 8.80 3.59 6.20
C GLU A 321 9.37 5.02 6.23
N TRP A 322 8.58 5.93 6.79
CA TRP A 322 8.99 7.29 7.13
C TRP A 322 9.02 7.44 8.64
N ASP A 323 10.09 8.02 9.18
CA ASP A 323 10.13 8.41 10.59
C ASP A 323 9.49 9.79 10.83
N GLU A 324 9.39 10.19 12.10
CA GLU A 324 8.83 11.48 12.53
C GLU A 324 9.61 12.69 11.99
N GLU A 325 10.91 12.52 11.71
CA GLU A 325 11.78 13.56 11.13
C GLU A 325 11.70 13.62 9.59
N ARG A 326 10.84 12.80 8.99
CA ARG A 326 10.72 12.62 7.53
C ARG A 326 12.02 12.10 6.90
N ASN A 327 12.76 11.27 7.60
CA ASN A 327 13.74 10.40 6.97
C ASN A 327 13.01 9.17 6.43
N TRP A 328 13.40 8.75 5.24
CA TRP A 328 12.87 7.55 4.62
C TRP A 328 13.89 6.43 4.71
N THR A 329 13.44 5.27 5.18
CA THR A 329 14.28 4.07 5.30
C THR A 329 13.61 2.92 4.59
N ALA A 330 14.38 2.14 3.84
CA ALA A 330 13.94 0.90 3.24
C ALA A 330 14.95 -0.22 3.49
N TRP A 331 14.49 -1.42 3.79
CA TRP A 331 15.38 -2.52 4.16
C TRP A 331 14.82 -3.89 3.80
N ASN A 332 15.74 -4.84 3.73
CA ASN A 332 15.48 -6.27 3.84
C ASN A 332 16.47 -6.89 4.84
N ARG A 333 16.57 -8.23 4.91
CA ARG A 333 17.46 -8.93 5.86
C ARG A 333 18.96 -8.62 5.68
N HIS A 334 19.38 -8.16 4.51
CA HIS A 334 20.79 -8.04 4.15
C HIS A 334 21.25 -6.62 3.85
N ARG A 335 20.31 -5.72 3.55
CA ARG A 335 20.58 -4.42 2.96
C ARG A 335 19.62 -3.37 3.48
N ALA A 336 20.10 -2.14 3.59
CA ALA A 336 19.28 -0.99 3.97
C ALA A 336 19.62 0.22 3.11
N ILE A 337 18.62 1.05 2.86
CA ILE A 337 18.71 2.30 2.13
C ILE A 337 18.09 3.36 3.03
N TRP A 338 18.82 4.43 3.25
CA TRP A 338 18.37 5.58 4.02
C TRP A 338 18.43 6.81 3.14
N PHE A 339 17.40 7.64 3.20
CA PHE A 339 17.27 8.86 2.43
C PHE A 339 16.82 10.01 3.33
N ARG A 340 17.51 11.14 3.22
CA ARG A 340 17.14 12.38 3.89
C ARG A 340 17.24 13.56 2.93
N ARG A 341 16.18 14.35 2.88
CA ARG A 341 16.19 15.65 2.21
C ARG A 341 16.62 16.73 3.20
N LEU A 342 17.59 17.54 2.79
CA LEU A 342 18.01 18.73 3.52
C LEU A 342 17.50 19.97 2.78
N GLY A 343 16.60 20.71 3.43
CA GLY A 343 16.08 21.97 2.91
C GLY A 343 16.99 23.13 3.28
N PHE A 344 17.44 23.91 2.29
CA PHE A 344 18.26 25.10 2.52
C PHE A 344 17.44 26.38 2.29
N HIS A 345 16.86 26.92 3.36
CA HIS A 345 16.29 28.26 3.33
C HIS A 345 17.39 29.25 3.71
N SER A 346 17.86 30.04 2.75
CA SER A 346 18.75 31.15 3.06
C SER A 346 17.97 32.22 3.80
N GLY A 347 18.33 32.50 5.06
CA GLY A 347 17.70 33.55 5.88
C GLY A 347 17.77 34.96 5.29
N ASN A 348 18.54 35.16 4.21
CA ASN A 348 18.67 36.41 3.47
C ASN A 348 17.96 36.39 2.10
N GLY A 349 17.13 35.38 1.81
CA GLY A 349 16.44 35.24 0.52
C GLY A 349 17.35 34.92 -0.68
N LYS A 350 18.63 34.64 -0.45
CA LYS A 350 19.59 34.29 -1.51
C LYS A 350 19.62 32.79 -1.72
N VAL A 351 19.00 32.30 -2.79
CA VAL A 351 19.05 30.90 -3.23
C VAL A 351 20.51 30.47 -3.42
N ARG A 352 20.91 29.35 -2.80
CA ARG A 352 22.23 28.75 -3.03
C ARG A 352 22.25 28.12 -4.42
N SER A 353 23.34 28.32 -5.16
CA SER A 353 23.53 27.63 -6.43
C SER A 353 23.67 26.11 -6.22
N PRO A 354 23.30 25.28 -7.21
CA PRO A 354 23.47 23.83 -7.12
C PRO A 354 24.91 23.41 -6.79
N GLN A 355 25.90 24.12 -7.33
CA GLN A 355 27.31 23.86 -7.04
C GLN A 355 27.70 24.15 -5.58
N GLU A 356 27.13 25.19 -4.97
CA GLU A 356 27.36 25.49 -3.55
C GLU A 356 26.73 24.42 -2.64
N LEU A 357 25.54 23.93 -3.00
CA LEU A 357 24.88 22.82 -2.29
C LEU A 357 25.68 21.52 -2.42
N LEU A 358 26.18 21.22 -3.62
CA LEU A 358 26.98 20.04 -3.87
C LEU A 358 28.32 20.09 -3.12
N ASN A 359 28.98 21.25 -3.09
CA ASN A 359 30.20 21.46 -2.30
C ASN A 359 29.93 21.29 -0.79
N PHE A 360 28.79 21.79 -0.30
CA PHE A 360 28.37 21.58 1.08
C PHE A 360 28.12 20.08 1.37
N GLY A 361 27.42 19.39 0.49
CA GLY A 361 27.20 17.95 0.62
C GLY A 361 28.50 17.14 0.54
N ARG A 362 29.47 17.55 -0.30
CA ARG A 362 30.81 16.95 -0.34
C ARG A 362 31.55 17.10 0.99
N GLN A 363 31.38 18.21 1.69
CA GLN A 363 31.90 18.38 3.06
C GLN A 363 31.18 17.48 4.08
N THR A 364 30.02 16.93 3.75
CA THR A 364 29.29 15.97 4.60
C THR A 364 29.76 14.52 4.36
N LEU A 365 30.40 14.25 3.21
CA LEU A 365 30.99 12.96 2.85
C LEU A 365 32.31 12.63 3.62
N LEU A 366 32.47 13.10 4.86
CA LEU A 366 33.70 12.91 5.65
C LEU A 366 33.88 11.44 6.05
N GLY A 367 34.90 10.76 5.51
CA GLY A 367 35.33 9.43 5.98
C GLY A 367 36.09 8.62 4.93
N GLU A 368 36.98 7.72 5.39
CA GLU A 368 37.80 6.84 4.56
C GLU A 368 36.94 5.99 3.60
N GLY A 369 37.23 6.09 2.31
CA GLY A 369 36.50 5.38 1.26
C GLY A 369 37.01 5.79 -0.11
N GLU A 370 36.74 4.96 -1.11
CA GLU A 370 37.05 5.28 -2.49
C GLU A 370 35.96 6.22 -3.02
N GLU A 371 36.37 7.39 -3.52
CA GLU A 371 35.44 8.29 -4.23
C GLU A 371 35.00 7.57 -5.51
N ILE A 372 33.70 7.32 -5.61
CA ILE A 372 33.13 6.84 -6.86
C ILE A 372 32.99 8.06 -7.75
N GLN A 373 34.03 8.32 -8.55
CA GLN A 373 33.95 9.29 -9.63
C GLN A 373 32.90 8.79 -10.62
N GLY A 374 31.85 9.60 -10.81
CA GLY A 374 30.68 9.22 -11.58
C GLY A 374 31.06 8.76 -12.98
N GLU A 375 30.60 7.57 -13.35
CA GLU A 375 30.32 7.33 -14.77
C GLU A 375 29.30 8.39 -15.24
N PRO A 376 29.34 8.82 -16.51
CA PRO A 376 28.47 9.88 -17.05
C PRO A 376 26.96 9.70 -16.78
N ALA A 377 26.52 8.50 -16.38
CA ALA A 377 25.15 8.17 -16.02
C ALA A 377 24.61 8.89 -14.77
N CYS A 378 25.46 9.30 -13.83
CA CYS A 378 24.98 9.87 -12.54
C CYS A 378 24.99 11.41 -12.52
N GLY A 379 25.38 12.07 -13.62
CA GLY A 379 25.25 13.52 -13.83
C GLY A 379 26.23 14.39 -13.02
N PRO A 380 26.43 15.67 -13.41
CA PRO A 380 27.34 16.58 -12.70
C PRO A 380 26.84 16.99 -11.30
N ASP A 381 25.56 16.78 -11.00
CA ASP A 381 24.89 17.21 -9.78
C ASP A 381 24.85 16.13 -8.68
N ARG A 382 25.73 15.11 -8.77
CA ARG A 382 25.78 13.98 -7.83
C ARG A 382 27.21 13.52 -7.53
N LEU A 383 27.42 13.05 -6.31
CA LEU A 383 28.69 12.49 -5.82
C LEU A 383 28.40 11.31 -4.89
N ALA A 384 29.28 10.30 -4.87
CA ALA A 384 29.19 9.21 -3.90
C ALA A 384 30.57 8.71 -3.46
N VAL A 385 30.66 8.23 -2.23
CA VAL A 385 31.84 7.57 -1.65
C VAL A 385 31.43 6.18 -1.20
N PHE A 386 32.28 5.19 -1.45
CA PHE A 386 32.09 3.83 -0.99
C PHE A 386 33.23 3.37 -0.10
N GLY A 387 32.90 2.78 1.04
CA GLY A 387 33.89 2.34 2.00
C GLY A 387 33.28 1.48 3.09
N GLN A 388 34.15 0.98 3.97
CA GLN A 388 33.73 0.28 5.18
C GLN A 388 33.31 1.29 6.25
N VAL A 389 32.31 0.89 7.04
CA VAL A 389 31.85 1.64 8.21
C VAL A 389 31.61 0.68 9.36
N GLU A 390 31.91 1.11 10.58
CA GLU A 390 31.47 0.40 11.78
C GLU A 390 30.14 0.99 12.26
N GLU A 391 29.11 0.15 12.35
CA GLU A 391 27.78 0.48 12.86
C GLU A 391 27.38 -0.61 13.86
N ASP A 392 26.94 -0.24 15.06
CA ASP A 392 26.54 -1.18 16.14
C ASP A 392 27.54 -2.33 16.39
N GLY A 393 28.84 -2.05 16.30
CA GLY A 393 29.90 -3.03 16.50
C GLY A 393 30.08 -4.04 15.36
N ARG A 394 29.48 -3.78 14.19
CA ARG A 394 29.62 -4.59 12.98
C ARG A 394 30.29 -3.76 11.87
N THR A 395 31.22 -4.38 11.15
CA THR A 395 31.78 -3.80 9.94
C THR A 395 30.82 -4.06 8.77
N LEU A 396 30.31 -2.99 8.18
CA LEU A 396 29.45 -3.00 7.00
C LEU A 396 30.14 -2.27 5.84
N TRP A 397 29.62 -2.48 4.63
CA TRP A 397 29.95 -1.66 3.48
C TRP A 397 28.87 -0.61 3.26
N ARG A 398 29.28 0.64 2.99
CA ARG A 398 28.37 1.77 2.80
C ARG A 398 28.71 2.53 1.54
N LEU A 399 27.71 2.77 0.69
CA LEU A 399 27.73 3.81 -0.33
C LEU A 399 26.99 5.03 0.23
N MET A 400 27.70 6.14 0.37
CA MET A 400 27.13 7.42 0.80
C MET A 400 27.10 8.38 -0.39
N GLY A 401 25.89 8.73 -0.84
CA GLY A 401 25.62 9.57 -1.99
C GLY A 401 25.04 10.94 -1.60
N VAL A 402 25.40 11.95 -2.37
CA VAL A 402 24.84 13.30 -2.33
C VAL A 402 24.34 13.68 -3.71
N ALA A 403 23.10 14.15 -3.80
CA ALA A 403 22.54 14.66 -5.04
C ALA A 403 21.89 16.03 -4.82
N VAL A 404 21.92 16.86 -5.86
CA VAL A 404 21.30 18.17 -5.87
C VAL A 404 20.30 18.25 -7.02
N ALA A 405 19.13 18.81 -6.74
CA ALA A 405 18.18 19.23 -7.76
C ALA A 405 17.41 20.45 -7.25
N ASP A 406 17.25 21.46 -8.11
CA ASP A 406 16.70 22.76 -7.74
C ASP A 406 17.42 23.35 -6.50
N GLU A 407 16.68 23.65 -5.43
CA GLU A 407 17.19 24.17 -4.14
C GLU A 407 17.30 23.07 -3.07
N GLN A 408 17.28 21.80 -3.48
CA GLN A 408 17.27 20.65 -2.58
C GLN A 408 18.59 19.89 -2.65
N LEU A 409 19.12 19.57 -1.48
CA LEU A 409 20.20 18.61 -1.30
C LEU A 409 19.61 17.34 -0.70
N VAL A 410 20.00 16.18 -1.21
CA VAL A 410 19.61 14.90 -0.65
C VAL A 410 20.84 14.10 -0.28
N LEU A 411 20.76 13.42 0.86
CA LEU A 411 21.73 12.44 1.33
C LEU A 411 21.09 11.06 1.19
N CYS A 412 21.84 10.12 0.61
CA CYS A 412 21.45 8.73 0.51
C CYS A 412 22.56 7.85 1.08
N ASN A 413 22.23 6.98 2.04
CA ASN A 413 23.14 5.96 2.52
C ASN A 413 22.60 4.60 2.11
N ILE A 414 23.45 3.76 1.53
CA ILE A 414 23.13 2.39 1.16
C ILE A 414 24.09 1.47 1.91
N TYR A 415 23.55 0.64 2.78
CA TYR A 415 24.29 -0.28 3.64
C TYR A 415 24.16 -1.72 3.13
N MET A 416 25.28 -2.44 3.12
CA MET A 416 25.40 -3.83 2.67
C MET A 416 26.33 -4.62 3.58
N GLN A 417 26.16 -5.95 3.59
CA GLN A 417 27.04 -6.86 4.31
C GLN A 417 28.32 -7.21 3.55
N ASP A 418 28.29 -7.18 2.21
CA ASP A 418 29.40 -7.60 1.33
C ASP A 418 29.78 -6.48 0.35
N SER A 419 31.07 -6.34 0.02
CA SER A 419 31.55 -5.41 -1.01
C SER A 419 31.15 -5.82 -2.42
N SER A 420 30.83 -7.10 -2.64
CA SER A 420 30.36 -7.59 -3.93
C SER A 420 29.05 -6.93 -4.40
N ASP A 421 28.29 -6.34 -3.46
CA ASP A 421 27.04 -5.62 -3.71
C ASP A 421 27.23 -4.18 -4.25
N LEU A 422 28.47 -3.75 -4.53
CA LEU A 422 28.75 -2.39 -5.02
C LEU A 422 27.98 -2.05 -6.31
N SER A 423 27.84 -2.98 -7.26
CA SER A 423 27.07 -2.73 -8.49
C SER A 423 25.59 -2.47 -8.18
N TRP A 424 25.00 -3.27 -7.31
CA TRP A 424 23.62 -3.10 -6.85
C TRP A 424 23.41 -1.75 -6.15
N ALA A 425 24.32 -1.33 -5.29
CA ALA A 425 24.23 -0.02 -4.63
C ALA A 425 24.36 1.14 -5.62
N LYS A 426 25.24 1.01 -6.62
CA LYS A 426 25.36 1.98 -7.71
C LYS A 426 24.08 2.07 -8.53
N ASP A 427 23.44 0.95 -8.84
CA ASP A 427 22.19 0.93 -9.60
C ASP A 427 21.07 1.68 -8.86
N ILE A 428 20.90 1.43 -7.55
CA ILE A 428 19.94 2.17 -6.73
C ILE A 428 20.28 3.65 -6.69
N TRP A 429 21.55 3.98 -6.40
CA TRP A 429 22.01 5.36 -6.32
C TRP A 429 21.75 6.14 -7.62
N CYS A 430 22.06 5.54 -8.76
CA CYS A 430 21.87 6.21 -10.05
C CYS A 430 20.41 6.14 -10.53
N SER A 431 19.56 5.27 -9.95
CA SER A 431 18.11 5.33 -10.15
C SER A 431 17.43 6.54 -9.49
N LEU A 432 18.06 7.15 -8.47
CA LEU A 432 17.52 8.32 -7.79
C LEU A 432 17.19 9.40 -8.83
N HIS A 433 16.01 9.99 -8.77
CA HIS A 433 15.55 10.92 -9.80
C HIS A 433 14.67 12.01 -9.18
N HIS A 434 14.83 13.26 -9.62
CA HIS A 434 13.98 14.38 -9.22
C HIS A 434 13.07 14.79 -10.39
N GLN A 435 11.75 14.80 -10.17
CA GLN A 435 10.79 15.39 -11.11
C GLN A 435 10.22 16.66 -10.49
N ASN A 436 10.31 17.78 -11.22
CA ASN A 436 9.77 19.04 -10.73
C ASN A 436 8.24 18.90 -10.58
N PRO A 437 7.67 19.05 -9.37
CA PRO A 437 6.24 18.86 -9.15
C PRO A 437 5.33 19.82 -9.94
N ARG A 438 5.90 20.89 -10.51
CA ARG A 438 5.18 21.87 -11.33
C ARG A 438 5.01 21.46 -12.79
N GLU A 439 5.79 20.50 -13.27
CA GLU A 439 5.76 20.04 -14.68
C GLU A 439 4.84 18.84 -14.91
N SER A 440 4.25 18.27 -13.85
CA SER A 440 3.40 17.06 -13.90
C SER A 440 1.90 17.31 -13.66
N ARG A 441 1.42 18.56 -13.79
CA ARG A 441 -0.01 18.92 -13.71
C ARG A 441 -0.65 19.15 -15.05
#